data_AF-A0A5C6CVG6-F1
#
_entry.id   AF-A0A5C6CVG6-F1
#
_cell.length_a   1.000
_cell.length_b   1.000
_cell.length_c   1.000
_cell.angle_alpha   90.00
_cell.angle_beta   90.00
_cell.angle_gamma   90.00
#
_symmetry.space_group_name_H-M   'P 1'
#
loop_
_entity.id
_entity.type
_entity.pdbx_description
1 polymer ?
#
loop_
_entity_poly.entity_id
_entity_poly.type
_entity_poly.pdbx_seq_one_letter_code
_entity_poly.pdbx_strand_id
1 'polypeptide(L)' 'MATQIATKPIKGETYKCEKCGMELKVTADCNCKDGCPELTCCGEPLKTS' A
#
# COMPACT_ATOMS: atom_id res chain seq x y z
N MET A 1 -20.05 -0.52 2.59
CA MET A 1 -18.74 -0.29 3.23
C MET A 1 -17.71 -0.69 2.19
N ALA A 2 -16.91 0.25 1.68
CA ALA A 2 -15.97 -0.04 0.60
C ALA A 2 -14.88 -0.97 1.15
N THR A 3 -14.95 -2.24 0.77
CA THR A 3 -13.90 -3.23 0.97
C THR A 3 -12.69 -2.74 0.19
N GLN A 4 -11.80 -2.03 0.87
CA GLN A 4 -10.47 -1.75 0.35
C GLN A 4 -9.80 -3.11 0.19
N ILE A 5 -9.66 -3.52 -1.06
CA ILE A 5 -8.99 -4.75 -1.43
C ILE A 5 -7.53 -4.48 -1.10
N ALA A 6 -7.07 -4.89 0.08
CA ALA A 6 -5.65 -4.90 0.42
C ALA A 6 -4.97 -5.97 -0.44
N THR A 7 -4.85 -5.70 -1.73
CA THR A 7 -4.07 -6.52 -2.64
C THR A 7 -2.63 -6.46 -2.17
N LYS A 8 -2.00 -7.63 -2.02
CA LYS A 8 -0.58 -7.79 -1.73
C LYS A 8 0.23 -6.71 -2.45
N PRO A 9 1.10 -5.96 -1.76
CA PRO A 9 2.04 -5.09 -2.44
C PRO A 9 2.89 -5.92 -3.41
N ILE A 10 2.82 -5.57 -4.70
CA ILE A 10 3.57 -6.23 -5.77
C ILE A 10 4.78 -5.38 -6.12
N LYS A 11 5.91 -6.03 -6.39
CA LYS A 11 7.14 -5.35 -6.79
C LYS A 11 6.89 -4.47 -8.01
N GLY A 12 7.33 -3.21 -7.91
CA GLY A 12 7.17 -2.21 -8.95
C GLY A 12 5.96 -1.30 -8.75
N GLU A 13 5.00 -1.66 -7.89
CA GLU A 13 3.93 -0.74 -7.51
C GLU A 13 4.49 0.45 -6.72
N THR A 14 3.84 1.59 -6.93
CA THR A 14 4.13 2.82 -6.19
C THR A 14 2.86 3.27 -5.51
N TYR A 15 2.98 3.55 -4.22
CA TYR A 15 1.90 4.07 -3.40
C TYR A 15 2.21 5.51 -3.04
N LYS A 16 1.18 6.36 -2.99
CA LYS A 16 1.32 7.77 -2.67
C LYS A 16 0.33 8.20 -1.59
N CYS A 17 0.82 8.99 -0.65
CA CYS A 17 -0.01 9.68 0.32
C CYS A 17 -0.53 10.97 -0.31
N GLU A 18 -1.84 11.08 -0.47
CA GLU A 18 -2.46 12.29 -1.03
C GLU A 18 -2.35 13.51 -0.10
N LYS A 19 -2.15 13.32 1.21
CA LYS A 19 -2.04 14.42 2.18
C LYS A 19 -0.68 15.10 2.19
N CYS A 20 0.39 14.31 2.31
CA CYS A 20 1.74 14.85 2.48
C CYS A 20 2.63 14.67 1.24
N GLY A 21 2.18 13.91 0.25
CA GLY A 21 2.94 13.65 -0.98
C GLY A 21 4.01 12.57 -0.85
N MET A 22 4.10 11.86 0.29
CA MET A 22 5.04 10.75 0.47
C MET A 22 4.76 9.62 -0.51
N GLU A 23 5.81 9.07 -1.11
CA GLU A 23 5.75 7.97 -2.07
C GLU A 23 6.50 6.74 -1.53
N LEU A 24 5.89 5.56 -1.66
CA LEU A 24 6.47 4.27 -1.34
C LEU A 24 6.55 3.43 -2.60
N LYS A 25 7.74 2.97 -2.94
CA LYS A 25 7.95 2.01 -4.04
C LYS A 25 8.16 0.61 -3.47
N VAL A 26 7.36 -0.34 -3.94
CA VAL A 26 7.53 -1.75 -3.56
C VAL A 26 8.73 -2.31 -4.32
N THR A 27 9.78 -2.69 -3.58
CA THR A 27 11.02 -3.24 -4.15
C THR A 27 11.03 -4.76 -4.21
N ALA A 28 10.12 -5.42 -3.48
CA ALA A 28 9.94 -6.87 -3.43
C ALA A 28 8.49 -7.25 -3.12
N ASP A 29 8.03 -8.36 -3.69
CA ASP A 29 6.66 -8.84 -3.53
C ASP A 29 6.37 -9.31 -2.10
N CYS A 30 5.16 -9.00 -1.60
CA CYS A 30 4.70 -9.51 -0.32
C CYS A 30 4.34 -11.01 -0.42
N ASN A 31 5.21 -11.87 0.09
CA ASN A 31 5.02 -13.33 0.09
C ASN A 31 4.47 -13.90 1.41
N CYS A 32 3.92 -13.05 2.29
CA CYS A 32 3.29 -13.49 3.54
C CYS A 32 2.14 -14.47 3.26
N LYS A 33 2.07 -15.56 4.03
CA LYS A 33 1.04 -16.61 3.85
C LYS A 33 -0.33 -16.17 4.38
N ASP A 34 -0.34 -15.37 5.45
CA ASP A 34 -1.54 -14.87 6.10
C ASP A 34 -1.41 -13.38 6.34
N GLY A 35 -2.40 -12.61 5.86
CA GLY A 35 -2.45 -11.16 5.98
C GLY A 35 -1.40 -10.44 5.12
N CYS A 36 -1.73 -9.22 4.70
CA CYS A 36 -0.79 -8.31 4.06
C CYS A 36 -0.70 -7.05 4.92
N PRO A 37 0.48 -6.40 4.99
CA PRO A 37 0.60 -5.16 5.73
C PRO A 37 -0.28 -4.09 5.10
N GLU A 38 -1.12 -3.45 5.91
CA GLU A 38 -1.84 -2.24 5.49
C GLU A 38 -0.85 -1.08 5.43
N LEU A 39 -0.63 -0.56 4.23
CA LEU A 39 0.26 0.58 4.01
C LEU A 39 -0.52 1.86 4.37
N THR A 40 -0.18 2.48 5.51
CA THR A 40 -0.83 3.70 6.00
C THR A 40 0.16 4.85 6.16
N CYS A 41 -0.29 6.07 5.86
CA CYS A 41 0.46 7.31 6.03
C CYS A 41 -0.50 8.44 6.43
N CYS A 42 -0.10 9.30 7.37
CA CYS A 42 -0.96 10.37 7.91
C CYS A 42 -2.30 9.89 8.49
N GLY A 43 -2.36 8.65 8.98
CA GLY A 43 -3.57 8.04 9.53
C GLY A 43 -4.57 7.55 8.48
N GLU A 44 -4.19 7.53 7.20
CA GLU A 44 -5.02 7.04 6.09
C GLU A 44 -4.28 5.97 5.28
N PRO A 45 -5.02 5.05 4.63
CA PRO A 45 -4.42 4.10 3.71
C PRO A 45 -3.80 4.82 2.53
N LEU A 46 -2.59 4.40 2.17
CA LEU A 46 -1.91 4.86 0.98
C LEU A 46 -2.64 4.34 -0.27
N LYS A 47 -2.68 5.15 -1.33
CA LYS A 47 -3.29 4.76 -2.60
C LYS A 47 -2.22 4.37 -3.61
N THR A 48 -2.50 3.38 -4.45
CA THR A 48 -1.68 3.09 -5.63
C THR A 48 -1.75 4.28 -6.58
N SER A 49 -0.57 4.75 -7.02
CA SER A 49 -0.43 5.88 -7.93
C SER A 49 -0.37 5.45 -9.39
#